data_AF-A0A5S3RJP7-F1
#
_entry.id   AF-A0A5S3RJP7-F1
#
_cell.length_a   1.000
_cell.length_b   1.000
_cell.length_c   1.000
_cell.angle_alpha   90.00
_cell.angle_beta   90.00
_cell.angle_gamma   90.00
#
_symmetry.space_group_name_H-M   'P 1'
#
loop_
_entity.id
_entity.type
_entity.pdbx_description
1 polymer ?
#
loop_
_entity_poly.entity_id
_entity_poly.type
_entity_poly.pdbx_seq_one_letter_code
_entity_poly.pdbx_strand_id
1 'polypeptide(L)'
;HLCVIGIGGDGSWAAEARARPGVGKLTLIALDDICATNVNRQIHALTGTVAEAKVEAMKTRCEVINPECVINVIDYFITLENIRENIQNFDNVID
;
A
#
# COMPACT_ATOMS: atom_id res chain seq x y z
N HIS A 1 -6.94 -12.34 -1.96
CA HIS A 1 -6.71 -10.96 -2.42
C HIS A 1 -7.09 -10.00 -1.30
N LEU A 2 -6.11 -9.27 -0.77
CA LEU A 2 -6.29 -8.32 0.34
C LEU A 2 -6.17 -6.88 -0.15
N CYS A 3 -6.94 -5.98 0.44
CA CYS A 3 -6.84 -4.53 0.23
C CYS A 3 -6.25 -3.85 1.47
N VAL A 4 -5.34 -2.91 1.28
CA VAL A 4 -4.87 -2.00 2.34
C VAL A 4 -5.19 -0.57 1.90
N ILE A 5 -6.03 0.10 2.69
CA ILE A 5 -6.41 1.49 2.51
C ILE A 5 -5.48 2.33 3.39
N GLY A 6 -4.85 3.35 2.81
CA GLY A 6 -3.90 4.22 3.51
C GLY A 6 -2.52 3.59 3.67
N ILE A 7 -1.56 3.98 2.82
CA ILE A 7 -0.16 3.50 2.86
C ILE A 7 0.69 4.41 3.77
N GLY A 8 0.25 4.56 5.02
CA GLY A 8 0.81 5.49 6.01
C GLY A 8 1.64 4.80 7.09
N GLY A 9 1.48 5.27 8.34
CA GLY A 9 2.12 4.67 9.51
C GLY A 9 1.78 3.19 9.60
N ASP A 10 0.50 2.86 9.83
CA ASP A 10 0.08 1.47 10.07
C ASP A 10 0.00 0.66 8.77
N GLY A 11 -0.63 1.20 7.73
CA GLY A 11 -0.86 0.47 6.48
C GLY A 11 0.42 0.09 5.74
N SER A 12 1.52 0.84 5.87
CA SER A 12 2.79 0.46 5.24
C SER A 12 3.39 -0.81 5.88
N TRP A 13 3.32 -0.94 7.21
CA TRP A 13 3.71 -2.16 7.91
C TRP A 13 2.72 -3.31 7.65
N ALA A 14 1.43 -3.01 7.53
CA ALA A 14 0.42 -4.01 7.19
C ALA A 14 0.68 -4.61 5.80
N ALA A 15 0.94 -3.79 4.78
CA ALA A 15 1.27 -4.24 3.44
C ALA A 15 2.53 -5.14 3.43
N GLU A 16 3.60 -4.68 4.08
CA GLU A 16 4.84 -5.46 4.28
C GLU A 16 4.57 -6.82 4.93
N ALA A 17 3.80 -6.82 6.03
CA ALA A 17 3.47 -8.02 6.79
C ALA A 17 2.60 -9.00 5.98
N ARG A 18 1.90 -8.54 4.94
CA ARG A 18 1.13 -9.41 4.03
C ARG A 18 1.95 -9.89 2.84
N ALA A 19 2.90 -9.11 2.35
CA ALA A 19 3.80 -9.55 1.29
C ALA A 19 4.69 -10.72 1.73
N ARG A 20 5.20 -10.69 2.98
CA ARG A 20 6.14 -11.68 3.54
C ARG A 20 5.63 -13.12 3.67
N PRO A 21 4.41 -13.40 4.19
CA PRO A 21 3.90 -14.76 4.35
C PRO A 21 3.31 -15.36 3.05
N GLY A 22 3.44 -14.68 1.90
CA GLY A 22 3.00 -15.22 0.62
C GLY A 22 1.53 -14.95 0.28
N VAL A 23 0.94 -13.83 0.72
CA VAL A 23 -0.36 -13.41 0.16
C VAL A 23 -0.18 -13.20 -1.35
N GLY A 24 -0.91 -13.94 -2.19
CA GLY A 24 -0.67 -13.93 -3.64
C GLY A 24 -1.15 -12.68 -4.39
N LYS A 25 -1.99 -11.85 -3.77
CA LYS A 25 -2.49 -10.61 -4.40
C LYS A 25 -2.84 -9.53 -3.37
N LEU A 26 -2.30 -8.33 -3.58
CA LEU A 26 -2.57 -7.14 -2.79
C LEU A 26 -3.09 -6.00 -3.66
N THR A 27 -3.95 -5.16 -3.07
CA THR A 27 -4.29 -3.85 -3.59
C THR A 27 -3.92 -2.80 -2.55
N LEU A 28 -3.17 -1.77 -2.96
CA LEU A 28 -2.72 -0.67 -2.12
C LEU A 28 -3.42 0.62 -2.57
N ILE A 29 -4.04 1.34 -1.63
CA ILE A 29 -4.78 2.57 -1.93
C ILE A 29 -4.23 3.73 -1.11
N ALA A 30 -3.67 4.76 -1.76
CA ALA A 30 -3.33 6.05 -1.16
C ALA A 30 -3.03 7.07 -2.28
N LEU A 31 -3.20 8.37 -2.00
CA LEU A 31 -2.93 9.47 -2.95
C LEU A 31 -1.74 10.36 -2.55
N ASP A 32 -1.04 10.02 -1.48
CA ASP A 32 0.03 10.86 -0.96
C ASP A 32 1.41 10.42 -1.48
N ASP A 33 2.31 11.41 -1.58
CA ASP A 33 3.74 11.19 -1.75
C ASP A 33 4.47 11.02 -0.42
N ILE A 34 5.65 10.42 -0.47
CA ILE A 34 6.54 10.26 0.67
C ILE A 34 7.11 11.63 1.07
N CYS A 35 6.92 12.00 2.34
CA CYS A 35 7.52 13.20 2.93
C CYS A 35 8.71 12.83 3.84
N ALA A 36 9.72 13.70 3.90
CA ALA A 36 10.83 13.58 4.85
C ALA A 36 10.38 13.60 6.32
N THR A 37 9.16 13.98 6.65
CA THR A 37 8.62 13.88 8.03
C THR A 37 8.03 12.49 8.33
N ASN A 38 7.99 11.58 7.36
CA ASN A 38 7.41 10.24 7.50
C ASN A 38 8.41 9.18 7.99
N VAL A 39 9.73 9.44 7.93
CA VAL A 39 10.82 8.52 8.35
C VAL A 39 10.65 7.95 9.75
N ASN A 40 9.99 8.66 10.66
CA ASN A 40 9.80 8.19 12.03
C ASN A 40 8.77 7.05 12.16
N ARG A 41 7.98 6.76 11.12
CA ARG A 41 6.83 5.85 11.26
C ARG A 41 6.41 5.07 10.01
N GLN A 42 6.93 5.37 8.82
CA GLN A 42 6.51 4.73 7.57
C GLN A 42 7.68 3.95 6.95
N ILE A 43 7.46 2.67 6.63
CA ILE A 43 8.56 1.75 6.22
C ILE A 43 9.18 2.12 4.87
N HIS A 44 8.43 2.79 3.99
CA HIS A 44 8.87 3.22 2.66
C HIS A 44 9.60 4.56 2.67
N ALA A 45 9.56 5.31 3.78
CA ALA A 45 10.20 6.62 3.87
C ALA A 45 11.70 6.46 4.13
N LEU A 46 12.50 6.56 3.07
CA LEU A 46 13.97 6.48 3.09
C LEU A 46 14.55 7.71 2.38
N THR A 47 15.82 8.02 2.62
CA THR A 47 16.49 9.20 2.01
C THR A 47 16.32 9.26 0.48
N GLY A 48 16.29 8.10 -0.19
CA GLY A 48 16.18 8.01 -1.64
C GLY A 48 14.76 7.98 -2.21
N THR A 49 13.72 7.88 -1.38
CA THR A 49 12.33 7.67 -1.83
C THR A 49 11.42 8.88 -1.59
N VAL A 50 11.96 9.98 -1.04
CA VAL A 50 11.19 11.20 -0.81
C VAL A 50 10.64 11.73 -2.13
N ALA A 51 9.37 12.18 -2.11
CA ALA A 51 8.57 12.62 -3.25
C ALA A 51 8.10 11.51 -4.22
N GLU A 52 8.42 10.24 -3.97
CA GLU A 52 7.76 9.14 -4.67
C GLU A 52 6.35 8.93 -4.13
N ALA A 53 5.42 8.49 -4.98
CA ALA A 53 4.09 8.08 -4.56
C ALA A 53 4.20 6.90 -3.58
N LYS A 54 3.53 6.99 -2.43
CA LYS A 54 3.63 5.95 -1.38
C LYS A 54 3.23 4.57 -1.87
N VAL A 55 2.21 4.50 -2.73
CA VAL A 55 1.72 3.25 -3.33
C VAL A 55 2.75 2.61 -4.25
N GLU A 56 3.47 3.39 -5.05
CA GLU A 56 4.49 2.88 -5.97
C GLU A 56 5.75 2.42 -5.23
N ALA A 57 6.18 3.18 -4.21
CA ALA A 57 7.30 2.79 -3.36
C ALA A 57 7.00 1.47 -2.62
N MET A 58 5.79 1.31 -2.08
CA MET A 58 5.40 0.06 -1.44
C MET A 58 5.17 -1.09 -2.43
N LYS A 59 4.68 -0.81 -3.63
CA LYS A 59 4.57 -1.83 -4.68
C LYS A 59 5.94 -2.40 -5.01
N THR A 60 6.89 -1.55 -5.36
CA THR A 60 8.27 -1.94 -5.68
C THR A 60 8.86 -2.78 -4.55
N ARG A 61 8.66 -2.33 -3.31
CA ARG A 61 9.13 -3.05 -2.12
C ARG A 61 8.48 -4.44 -1.97
N CYS A 62 7.17 -4.55 -2.14
CA CYS A 62 6.45 -5.82 -2.02
C CYS A 62 6.85 -6.81 -3.13
N GLU A 63 7.05 -6.32 -4.36
CA GLU A 63 7.49 -7.14 -5.50
C GLU A 63 8.90 -7.70 -5.28
N VAL A 64 9.81 -6.94 -4.63
CA VAL A 64 11.13 -7.44 -4.24
C VAL A 64 11.05 -8.51 -3.15
N ILE A 65 10.08 -8.41 -2.23
CA ILE A 65 9.89 -9.39 -1.15
C ILE A 65 9.28 -10.68 -1.69
N ASN A 66 8.26 -10.56 -2.54
CA ASN A 66 7.55 -11.69 -3.12
C ASN A 66 7.23 -11.39 -4.60
N PRO A 67 8.12 -11.81 -5.53
CA PRO A 67 7.95 -11.56 -6.97
C PRO A 67 6.73 -12.22 -7.59
N GLU A 68 6.13 -13.22 -6.92
CA GLU A 68 4.91 -13.88 -7.37
C GLU A 68 3.64 -13.18 -6.87
N CYS A 69 3.77 -12.19 -5.97
CA CYS A 69 2.65 -11.41 -5.48
C CYS A 69 2.18 -10.43 -6.55
N VAL A 70 0.90 -10.50 -6.92
CA VAL A 70 0.30 -9.50 -7.80
C VAL A 70 -0.05 -8.26 -6.98
N ILE A 71 0.66 -7.16 -7.21
CA ILE A 71 0.40 -5.87 -6.56
C ILE A 71 -0.38 -4.93 -7.49
N ASN A 72 -1.56 -4.51 -7.05
CA ASN A 72 -2.33 -3.46 -7.70
C ASN A 72 -2.24 -2.19 -6.88
N VAL A 73 -2.18 -1.05 -7.56
CA VAL A 73 -2.09 0.27 -6.97
C VAL A 73 -3.28 1.09 -7.40
N ILE A 74 -3.80 1.86 -6.46
CA ILE A 74 -4.93 2.74 -6.67
C ILE A 74 -4.54 4.10 -6.08
N ASP A 75 -4.27 5.04 -6.98
CA ASP A 75 -3.79 6.38 -6.65
C ASP A 75 -4.95 7.37 -6.58
N TYR A 76 -5.84 7.19 -5.60
CA TYR A 76 -6.89 8.17 -5.23
C TYR A 76 -7.42 7.88 -3.81
N PHE A 77 -8.17 8.84 -3.23
CA PHE A 77 -8.81 8.68 -1.92
C PHE A 77 -10.13 7.92 -1.99
N ILE A 78 -10.34 6.97 -1.07
CA ILE A 78 -11.65 6.37 -0.85
C ILE A 78 -12.58 7.44 -0.24
N THR A 79 -13.73 7.65 -0.88
CA THR A 79 -14.81 8.51 -0.43
C THR A 79 -16.10 7.70 -0.28
N LEU A 80 -17.12 8.27 0.36
CA LEU A 80 -18.42 7.59 0.51
C LEU A 80 -19.08 7.31 -0.85
N GLU A 81 -18.78 8.13 -1.85
CA GLU A 81 -19.31 8.01 -3.20
C GLU A 81 -18.64 6.88 -3.98
N ASN A 82 -17.33 6.70 -3.82
CA ASN A 82 -16.55 5.74 -4.62
C ASN A 82 -16.28 4.40 -3.92
N ILE A 83 -16.47 4.31 -2.59
CA ILE A 83 -16.11 3.10 -1.81
C ILE A 83 -16.80 1.85 -2.33
N ARG A 84 -18.07 1.97 -2.75
CA ARG A 84 -18.85 0.83 -3.23
C ARG A 84 -18.30 0.26 -4.53
N GLU A 85 -17.73 1.09 -5.40
CA GLU A 85 -17.22 0.64 -6.70
C GLU A 85 -15.82 0.05 -6.57
N ASN A 86 -15.06 0.52 -5.57
CA ASN A 86 -13.63 0.27 -5.48
C ASN A 86 -13.25 -0.76 -4.42
N ILE A 87 -14.08 -0.92 -3.39
CA ILE A 87 -13.91 -1.94 -2.35
C ILE A 87 -14.89 -3.08 -2.61
N GLN A 88 -14.63 -3.84 -3.66
CA GLN A 88 -15.41 -5.02 -4.02
C GLN A 88 -14.52 -6.25 -4.19
N ASN A 89 -15.05 -7.42 -3.84
CA ASN A 89 -14.41 -8.72 -4.12
C ASN A 89 -13.03 -8.92 -3.48
N PHE A 90 -12.79 -8.31 -2.32
CA PHE A 90 -11.62 -8.61 -1.48
C PHE A 90 -12.00 -9.62 -0.41
N ASP A 91 -11.07 -10.54 -0.11
CA ASP A 91 -11.27 -11.49 0.99
C ASP A 91 -11.21 -10.78 2.34
N ASN A 92 -10.41 -9.71 2.44
CA ASN A 92 -10.25 -8.87 3.61
C ASN A 92 -9.80 -7.46 3.22
N VAL A 93 -10.15 -6.47 4.04
CA VAL A 93 -9.75 -5.07 3.93
C VAL A 93 -9.08 -4.65 5.24
N ILE A 94 -7.96 -3.95 5.13
CA ILE A 94 -7.26 -3.28 6.24
C ILE A 94 -7.42 -1.78 6.02
N ASP A 95 -7.94 -1.09 7.03
CA ASP A 95 -8.12 0.36 7.12
C ASP A 95 -7.28 0.88 8.30
#